data_AF-A0A7C4G679-F1
#
_entry.id   AF-A0A7C4G679-F1
#
_cell.length_a   1.000
_cell.length_b   1.000
_cell.length_c   1.000
_cell.angle_alpha   90.00
_cell.angle_beta   90.00
_cell.angle_gamma   90.00
#
_symmetry.space_group_name_H-M   'P 1'
#
loop_
_entity.id
_entity.type
_entity.pdbx_description
1 polymer ?
#
loop_
_entity_poly.entity_id
_entity_poly.type
_entity_poly.pdbx_seq_one_letter_code
_entity_poly.pdbx_strand_id
1 'polypeptide(L)'
;MTLLRSKTEVSANSPQPAPAFVPPPITNIEDTGLSALWLQDLVLKLLYFQGYLSGFKIAEEIALPFSGIVDQIMEALKREKFVEVKSSQQMGLGEGSYVYGITGLGITRAREALERSQYAGPAPVPIKIYNMAILRQSRAKSYFNARLLHQALSALVINERTYQRIGPAVNSGTSVFLYGPPGNGKTSIARSIGNMVLQDAMYIPYAVYIDGQVVKLFDNVNHQLAREEDTTAVGTGTLKSAGRRDPRWVKIRRPFIVTGGELNMESLDLVFDDTNKYYEAPFQMKANGGILLIDDFGRQQIRPRDLLNRWIVPLENRIDYLTLKTGRKVEIPFDVLVIFSTNLPPRDLVDEAFLRRLRHKIEIGDPSYDEFREIFKRIASIKGVIYSDQGLAYLLQEWYIKRGRKLRASHPRDLCDQILDISRYLGVEPVMSKELIDRAAESYFVDI
;
A
#
# COMPACT_ATOMS: atom_id res chain seq x y z
N MET A 1 18.78 -46.17 -42.13
CA MET A 1 19.53 -44.97 -41.71
C MET A 1 18.98 -44.54 -40.36
N THR A 2 19.74 -44.83 -39.31
CA THR A 2 19.41 -44.67 -37.89
C THR A 2 19.48 -43.20 -37.49
N LEU A 3 18.46 -42.66 -36.80
CA LEU A 3 18.64 -41.51 -35.91
C LEU A 3 17.85 -41.72 -34.62
N LEU A 4 18.61 -41.79 -33.53
CA LEU A 4 18.18 -42.09 -32.17
C LEU A 4 17.30 -40.99 -31.58
N ARG A 5 16.26 -41.41 -30.84
CA ARG A 5 15.54 -40.58 -29.87
C ARG A 5 16.45 -40.36 -28.65
N SER A 6 16.88 -39.12 -28.41
CA SER A 6 17.35 -38.72 -27.08
C SER A 6 16.14 -38.41 -26.20
N LYS A 7 15.96 -39.18 -25.13
CA LYS A 7 15.09 -38.82 -24.01
C LYS A 7 15.85 -37.77 -23.19
N THR A 8 15.57 -36.49 -23.40
CA THR A 8 15.93 -35.46 -22.44
C THR A 8 14.80 -35.39 -21.41
N GLU A 9 15.03 -35.96 -20.24
CA GLU A 9 14.22 -35.70 -19.05
C GLU A 9 14.31 -34.20 -18.74
N VAL A 10 13.25 -33.47 -19.06
CA VAL A 10 13.07 -32.11 -18.56
C VAL A 10 12.70 -32.24 -17.09
N SER A 11 13.72 -32.26 -16.24
CA SER A 11 13.54 -32.07 -14.80
C SER A 11 12.81 -30.75 -14.60
N ALA A 12 11.55 -30.82 -14.14
CA ALA A 12 10.77 -29.68 -13.71
C ALA A 12 11.39 -29.14 -12.42
N ASN A 13 12.50 -28.42 -12.56
CA ASN A 13 13.03 -27.59 -11.49
C ASN A 13 12.01 -26.46 -11.29
N SER A 14 11.10 -26.66 -10.34
CA SER A 14 10.35 -25.56 -9.75
C SER A 14 11.35 -24.50 -9.31
N PRO A 15 11.25 -23.24 -9.77
CA PRO A 15 12.19 -22.20 -9.38
C PRO A 15 12.16 -22.06 -7.86
N GLN A 16 13.28 -22.37 -7.21
CA GLN A 16 13.48 -22.09 -5.79
C GLN A 16 13.19 -20.61 -5.56
N PRO A 17 12.35 -20.24 -4.58
CA PRO A 17 12.03 -18.84 -4.33
C PRO A 17 13.33 -18.09 -4.02
N ALA A 18 13.58 -17.01 -4.76
CA ALA A 18 14.72 -16.16 -4.51
C ALA A 18 14.71 -15.68 -3.04
N PRO A 19 15.87 -15.63 -2.37
CA PRO A 19 15.92 -15.23 -0.97
C PRO A 19 15.28 -13.84 -0.81
N ALA A 20 14.44 -13.71 0.24
CA ALA A 20 13.79 -12.45 0.55
C ALA A 20 14.84 -11.34 0.72
N PHE A 21 14.60 -10.20 0.07
CA PHE A 21 15.52 -9.06 0.15
C PHE A 21 15.62 -8.55 1.59
N VAL A 22 16.86 -8.39 2.06
CA VAL A 22 17.19 -7.70 3.30
C VAL A 22 18.11 -6.54 2.95
N PRO A 23 17.84 -5.31 3.43
CA PRO A 23 18.73 -4.18 3.23
C PRO A 23 20.15 -4.50 3.73
N PRO A 24 21.19 -4.32 2.91
CA PRO A 24 22.55 -4.61 3.34
C PRO A 24 22.93 -3.71 4.53
N PRO A 25 23.72 -4.18 5.51
CA PRO A 25 24.20 -3.32 6.59
C PRO A 25 25.09 -2.21 6.03
N ILE A 26 25.10 -1.07 6.71
CA ILE A 26 25.99 0.07 6.43
C ILE A 26 26.98 0.23 7.59
N THR A 27 28.23 0.54 7.26
CA THR A 27 29.33 0.56 8.25
C THR A 27 30.21 1.81 8.14
N ASN A 28 30.12 2.53 7.03
CA ASN A 28 30.85 3.77 6.78
C ASN A 28 29.93 4.80 6.09
N ILE A 29 30.39 6.05 5.99
CA ILE A 29 29.63 7.16 5.39
C ILE A 29 29.35 6.88 3.90
N GLU A 30 30.31 6.29 3.18
CA GLU A 30 30.21 6.00 1.75
C GLU A 30 29.07 5.00 1.46
N ASP A 31 28.86 4.01 2.32
CA ASP A 31 27.77 3.02 2.24
C ASP A 31 26.39 3.69 2.25
N THR A 32 26.26 4.87 2.87
CA THR A 32 25.00 5.62 2.88
C THR A 32 24.61 6.12 1.48
N GLY A 33 25.61 6.35 0.63
CA GLY A 33 25.47 7.01 -0.68
C GLY A 33 25.08 8.49 -0.59
N LEU A 34 25.24 9.11 0.59
CA LEU A 34 25.03 10.54 0.84
C LEU A 34 26.37 11.24 1.07
N SER A 35 26.44 12.55 0.79
CA SER A 35 27.65 13.31 1.09
C SER A 35 27.77 13.59 2.59
N ALA A 36 29.00 13.57 3.12
CA ALA A 36 29.27 13.89 4.52
C ALA A 36 28.72 15.27 4.92
N LEU A 37 28.87 16.29 4.04
CA LEU A 37 28.33 17.63 4.26
C LEU A 37 26.80 17.64 4.37
N TRP A 38 26.09 16.82 3.60
CA TRP A 38 24.63 16.73 3.69
C TRP A 38 24.20 16.08 5.02
N LEU A 39 24.93 15.05 5.47
CA LEU A 39 24.68 14.40 6.75
C LEU A 39 24.98 15.32 7.95
N GLN A 40 26.03 16.13 7.85
CA GLN A 40 26.33 17.19 8.82
C GLN A 40 25.17 18.20 8.91
N ASP A 41 24.69 18.70 7.77
CA ASP A 41 23.53 19.61 7.71
C ASP A 41 22.28 18.95 8.33
N LEU A 42 22.06 17.63 8.11
CA LEU A 42 20.94 16.89 8.73
C LEU A 42 21.05 16.85 10.26
N VAL A 43 22.23 16.54 10.80
CA VAL A 43 22.48 16.50 12.25
C VAL A 43 22.31 17.88 12.89
N LEU A 44 22.81 18.93 12.23
CA LEU A 44 22.66 20.31 12.71
C LEU A 44 21.18 20.73 12.74
N LYS A 45 20.37 20.35 11.75
CA LYS A 45 18.92 20.58 11.78
C LYS A 45 18.25 19.88 12.97
N LEU A 46 18.62 18.63 13.25
CA LEU A 46 18.07 17.89 14.38
C LEU A 46 18.40 18.58 15.72
N LEU A 47 19.68 18.94 15.92
CA LEU A 47 20.11 19.65 17.13
C LEU A 47 19.50 21.05 17.23
N TYR A 48 19.27 21.74 16.12
CA TYR A 48 18.58 23.03 16.12
C TYR A 48 17.15 22.93 16.66
N PHE A 49 16.43 21.85 16.33
CA PHE A 49 15.05 21.64 16.81
C PHE A 49 14.98 21.08 18.24
N GLN A 50 15.87 20.16 18.62
CA GLN A 50 15.80 19.43 19.90
C GLN A 50 16.75 19.97 20.99
N GLY A 51 17.70 20.83 20.63
CA GLY A 51 18.68 21.41 21.54
C GLY A 51 19.83 20.45 21.86
N TYR A 52 19.74 19.77 23.00
CA TYR A 52 20.80 18.88 23.50
C TYR A 52 20.45 17.42 23.28
N LEU A 53 21.31 16.68 22.58
CA LEU A 53 21.12 15.25 22.31
C LEU A 53 22.39 14.45 22.55
N SER A 54 22.23 13.20 22.97
CA SER A 54 23.35 12.26 23.00
C SER A 54 23.71 11.79 21.60
N GLY A 55 24.97 11.38 21.38
CA GLY A 55 25.40 10.80 20.11
C GLY A 55 24.54 9.60 19.68
N PHE A 56 24.18 8.72 20.63
CA PHE A 56 23.27 7.61 20.36
C PHE A 56 21.87 8.06 19.98
N LYS A 57 21.34 9.13 20.59
CA LYS A 57 20.03 9.64 20.23
C LYS A 57 20.02 10.27 18.84
N ILE A 58 21.08 11.01 18.49
CA ILE A 58 21.25 11.55 17.13
C ILE A 58 21.25 10.40 16.11
N ALA A 59 22.01 9.34 16.38
CA ALA A 59 22.10 8.16 15.53
C ALA A 59 20.75 7.45 15.33
N GLU A 60 19.95 7.35 16.40
CA GLU A 60 18.59 6.80 16.35
C GLU A 60 17.66 7.66 15.48
N GLU A 61 17.61 8.98 15.70
CA GLU A 61 16.71 9.90 15.00
C GLU A 61 16.99 9.98 13.48
N ILE A 62 18.27 9.92 13.08
CA ILE A 62 18.66 9.89 11.66
C ILE A 62 18.76 8.47 11.10
N ALA A 63 18.45 7.45 11.90
CA ALA A 63 18.51 6.04 11.52
C ALA A 63 19.85 5.65 10.85
N LEU A 64 20.98 5.96 11.49
CA LEU A 64 22.32 5.55 11.07
C LEU A 64 23.09 4.94 12.24
N PRO A 65 23.92 3.89 12.02
CA PRO A 65 24.80 3.36 13.05
C PRO A 65 25.69 4.44 13.68
N PHE A 66 25.82 4.41 15.01
CA PHE A 66 26.68 5.37 15.69
C PHE A 66 28.16 5.20 15.29
N SER A 67 28.65 3.97 15.38
CA SER A 67 30.05 3.64 15.08
C SER A 67 30.32 3.64 13.57
N GLY A 68 31.40 4.31 13.15
CA GLY A 68 31.85 4.37 11.76
C GLY A 68 31.12 5.38 10.88
N ILE A 69 30.04 6.01 11.38
CA ILE A 69 29.23 6.97 10.61
C ILE A 69 28.95 8.22 11.45
N VAL A 70 28.12 8.11 12.50
CA VAL A 70 27.69 9.28 13.28
C VAL A 70 28.84 9.83 14.12
N ASP A 71 29.68 8.97 14.71
CA ASP A 71 30.91 9.37 15.39
C ASP A 71 31.81 10.27 14.51
N GLN A 72 32.04 9.88 13.25
CA GLN A 72 32.82 10.67 12.29
C GLN A 72 32.16 12.01 11.94
N ILE A 73 30.83 12.03 11.77
CA ILE A 73 30.07 13.26 11.53
C ILE A 73 30.18 14.19 12.73
N MET A 74 30.01 13.66 13.95
CA MET A 74 30.11 14.45 15.18
C MET A 74 31.52 14.98 15.40
N GLU A 75 32.55 14.20 15.11
CA GLU A 75 33.95 14.65 15.23
C GLU A 75 34.25 15.78 14.24
N ALA A 76 33.76 15.69 13.00
CA ALA A 76 33.88 16.76 12.02
C ALA A 76 33.17 18.04 12.48
N LEU A 77 31.91 17.93 12.93
CA LEU A 77 31.15 19.08 13.44
C LEU A 77 31.81 19.71 14.68
N LYS A 78 32.41 18.91 15.56
CA LYS A 78 33.14 19.38 16.75
C LYS A 78 34.42 20.12 16.34
N ARG A 79 35.20 19.55 15.43
CA ARG A 79 36.43 20.16 14.89
C ARG A 79 36.16 21.51 14.23
N GLU A 80 35.03 21.63 13.54
CA GLU A 80 34.58 22.86 12.88
C GLU A 80 33.84 23.82 13.84
N LYS A 81 33.73 23.46 15.13
CA LYS A 81 33.08 24.24 16.20
C LYS A 81 31.59 24.51 15.98
N PHE A 82 30.92 23.73 15.14
CA PHE A 82 29.47 23.79 14.98
C PHE A 82 28.72 23.17 16.17
N VAL A 83 29.35 22.21 16.85
CA VAL A 83 28.82 21.58 18.07
C VAL A 83 29.89 21.55 19.15
N GLU A 84 29.44 21.43 20.39
CA GLU A 84 30.29 21.30 21.58
C GLU A 84 29.75 20.19 22.50
N VAL A 85 30.64 19.58 23.28
CA VAL A 85 30.24 18.58 24.29
C VAL A 85 29.90 19.31 25.59
N LYS A 86 28.65 19.21 26.03
CA LYS A 86 28.16 19.88 27.25
C LYS A 86 28.33 19.05 28.51
N SER A 87 28.18 17.74 28.39
CA SER A 87 28.39 16.81 29.50
C SER A 87 28.73 15.41 29.01
N SER A 88 29.55 14.69 29.78
CA SER A 88 29.70 13.25 29.69
C SER A 88 28.82 12.63 30.77
N GLN A 89 27.58 12.25 30.45
CA GLN A 89 26.60 11.81 31.46
C GLN A 89 27.00 10.52 32.20
N GLN A 90 28.02 9.79 31.74
CA GLN A 90 28.65 8.67 32.46
C GLN A 90 30.11 8.52 32.01
N MET A 91 31.08 8.79 32.91
CA MET A 91 32.49 8.50 32.69
C MET A 91 32.67 6.99 32.45
N GLY A 92 32.98 6.60 31.20
CA GLY A 92 33.34 5.21 30.84
C GLY A 92 32.51 4.53 29.73
N LEU A 93 31.43 5.13 29.22
CA LEU A 93 30.53 4.51 28.22
C LEU A 93 30.80 4.89 26.75
N GLY A 94 31.96 5.50 26.45
CA GLY A 94 32.37 5.87 25.09
C GLY A 94 31.68 7.12 24.54
N GLU A 95 32.11 7.57 23.36
CA GLU A 95 31.73 8.87 22.79
C GLU A 95 30.23 9.00 22.45
N GLY A 96 29.53 7.89 22.21
CA GLY A 96 28.09 7.90 21.92
C GLY A 96 27.22 8.38 23.08
N SER A 97 27.74 8.31 24.31
CA SER A 97 27.06 8.80 25.52
C SER A 97 27.22 10.31 25.75
N TYR A 98 28.08 10.99 24.97
CA TYR A 98 28.29 12.43 25.11
C TYR A 98 27.04 13.20 24.69
N VAL A 99 26.69 14.21 25.49
CA VAL A 99 25.61 15.14 25.18
C VAL A 99 26.20 16.31 24.42
N TYR A 100 25.75 16.45 23.17
CA TYR A 100 26.18 17.51 22.27
C TYR A 100 25.18 18.67 22.29
N GLY A 101 25.72 19.88 22.22
CA GLY A 101 24.95 21.11 22.03
C GLY A 101 25.38 21.82 20.75
N ILE A 102 24.42 22.43 20.06
CA ILE A 102 24.70 23.27 18.89
C ILE A 102 25.26 24.63 19.33
N THR A 103 26.33 25.09 18.68
CA THR A 103 26.93 26.40 18.95
C THR A 103 26.25 27.51 18.13
N GLY A 104 26.59 28.78 18.39
CA GLY A 104 26.12 29.89 17.57
C GLY A 104 26.48 29.74 16.09
N LEU A 105 27.67 29.25 15.77
CA LEU A 105 28.09 28.98 14.39
C LEU A 105 27.26 27.83 13.78
N GLY A 106 27.00 26.77 14.57
CA GLY A 106 26.13 25.67 14.16
C GLY A 106 24.70 26.11 13.87
N ILE A 107 24.15 27.01 14.69
CA ILE A 107 22.81 27.59 14.50
C ILE A 107 22.72 28.33 13.16
N THR A 108 23.70 29.16 12.83
CA THR A 108 23.73 29.87 11.54
C THR A 108 23.73 28.89 10.38
N ARG A 109 24.59 27.86 10.44
CA ARG A 109 24.66 26.82 9.42
C ARG A 109 23.36 26.01 9.30
N ALA A 110 22.74 25.67 10.42
CA ALA A 110 21.46 24.96 10.44
C ALA A 110 20.36 25.77 9.76
N ARG A 111 20.29 27.10 10.00
CA ARG A 111 19.32 27.98 9.34
C ARG A 111 19.49 28.01 7.83
N GLU A 112 20.72 28.11 7.32
CA GLU A 112 21.00 28.01 5.88
C GLU A 112 20.55 26.65 5.30
N ALA A 113 20.73 25.56 6.05
CA ALA A 113 20.27 24.24 5.63
C ALA A 113 18.74 24.13 5.62
N LEU A 114 18.06 24.71 6.61
CA LEU A 114 16.59 24.77 6.70
C LEU A 114 15.97 25.61 5.58
N GLU A 115 16.66 26.64 5.11
CA GLU A 115 16.23 27.40 3.93
C GLU A 115 16.20 26.54 2.66
N ARG A 116 17.02 25.49 2.58
CA ARG A 116 17.00 24.53 1.46
C ARG A 116 15.99 23.41 1.69
N SER A 117 15.91 22.87 2.90
CA SER A 117 14.97 21.81 3.27
C SER A 117 14.79 21.68 4.78
N GLN A 118 13.55 21.70 5.25
CA GLN A 118 13.22 21.51 6.66
C GLN A 118 13.25 20.04 7.10
N TYR A 119 13.56 19.10 6.20
CA TYR A 119 13.60 17.67 6.53
C TYR A 119 14.63 17.38 7.64
N ALA A 120 14.17 16.87 8.79
CA ALA A 120 14.99 16.48 9.93
C ALA A 120 14.50 15.14 10.51
N GLY A 121 14.70 14.06 9.77
CA GLY A 121 14.33 12.70 10.17
C GLY A 121 15.36 11.67 9.67
N PRO A 122 14.96 10.38 9.54
CA PRO A 122 15.83 9.32 9.05
C PRO A 122 16.58 9.70 7.77
N ALA A 123 17.89 9.41 7.69
CA ALA A 123 18.67 9.70 6.52
C ALA A 123 18.04 9.02 5.28
N PRO A 124 17.83 9.74 4.17
CA PRO A 124 17.17 9.20 2.99
C PRO A 124 18.08 8.21 2.26
N VAL A 125 17.48 7.31 1.50
CA VAL A 125 18.21 6.33 0.69
C VAL A 125 18.28 6.81 -0.76
N PRO A 126 19.45 6.80 -1.43
CA PRO A 126 19.54 7.20 -2.83
C PRO A 126 18.58 6.43 -3.75
N ILE A 127 17.93 7.15 -4.68
CA ILE A 127 16.94 6.59 -5.61
C ILE A 127 17.40 5.33 -6.35
N LYS A 128 18.68 5.25 -6.74
CA LYS A 128 19.25 4.08 -7.40
C LYS A 128 19.15 2.81 -6.53
N ILE A 129 19.43 2.95 -5.23
CA ILE A 129 19.36 1.86 -4.25
C ILE A 129 17.90 1.47 -3.99
N TYR A 130 17.02 2.46 -3.85
CA TYR A 130 15.58 2.23 -3.77
C TYR A 130 15.06 1.42 -4.97
N ASN A 131 15.39 1.85 -6.20
CA ASN A 131 14.95 1.18 -7.43
C ASN A 131 15.44 -0.27 -7.49
N MET A 132 16.72 -0.51 -7.15
CA MET A 132 17.27 -1.87 -7.08
C MET A 132 16.53 -2.75 -6.06
N ALA A 133 16.21 -2.21 -4.88
CA ALA A 133 15.51 -2.94 -3.84
C ALA A 133 14.09 -3.33 -4.25
N ILE A 134 13.34 -2.42 -4.88
CA ILE A 134 11.99 -2.72 -5.39
C ILE A 134 12.06 -3.82 -6.44
N LEU A 135 12.99 -3.73 -7.40
CA LEU A 135 13.13 -4.75 -8.44
C LEU A 135 13.52 -6.13 -7.88
N ARG A 136 14.37 -6.19 -6.85
CA ARG A 136 14.71 -7.45 -6.16
C ARG A 136 13.51 -8.04 -5.42
N GLN A 137 12.74 -7.22 -4.73
CA GLN A 137 11.55 -7.64 -3.98
C GLN A 137 10.35 -8.03 -4.87
N SER A 138 10.29 -7.50 -6.09
CA SER A 138 9.30 -7.89 -7.11
C SER A 138 9.51 -9.34 -7.57
N ARG A 139 10.77 -9.76 -7.79
CA ARG A 139 11.12 -11.12 -8.24
C ARG A 139 10.86 -12.21 -7.21
N ALA A 140 10.76 -11.84 -5.94
CA ALA A 140 10.46 -12.74 -4.83
C ALA A 140 8.95 -12.87 -4.53
N LYS A 141 8.07 -12.31 -5.38
CA LYS A 141 6.61 -12.39 -5.18
C LYS A 141 6.13 -13.84 -5.27
N SER A 142 5.37 -14.27 -4.26
CA SER A 142 4.68 -15.56 -4.26
C SER A 142 3.61 -15.60 -5.34
N TYR A 143 3.56 -16.68 -6.12
CA TYR A 143 2.48 -16.91 -7.07
C TYR A 143 1.18 -17.27 -6.32
N PHE A 144 0.07 -16.63 -6.68
CA PHE A 144 -1.23 -17.00 -6.13
C PHE A 144 -1.77 -18.21 -6.87
N ASN A 145 -1.98 -19.30 -6.15
CA ASN A 145 -2.67 -20.46 -6.71
C ASN A 145 -4.19 -20.32 -6.51
N ALA A 146 -4.97 -21.11 -7.27
CA ALA A 146 -6.42 -21.08 -7.21
C ALA A 146 -6.95 -21.33 -5.79
N ARG A 147 -6.30 -22.19 -5.00
CA ARG A 147 -6.70 -22.52 -3.63
C ARG A 147 -6.66 -21.30 -2.71
N LEU A 148 -5.56 -20.53 -2.74
CA LEU A 148 -5.42 -19.31 -1.94
C LEU A 148 -6.48 -18.27 -2.34
N LEU A 149 -6.75 -18.14 -3.64
CA LEU A 149 -7.79 -17.23 -4.12
C LEU A 149 -9.19 -17.63 -3.62
N HIS A 150 -9.55 -18.91 -3.71
CA HIS A 150 -10.83 -19.40 -3.17
C HIS A 150 -10.94 -19.19 -1.67
N GLN A 151 -9.85 -19.37 -0.91
CA GLN A 151 -9.85 -19.10 0.53
C GLN A 151 -10.06 -17.61 0.83
N ALA A 152 -9.35 -16.73 0.13
CA ALA A 152 -9.45 -15.28 0.31
C ALA A 152 -10.84 -14.72 -0.04
N LEU A 153 -11.49 -15.31 -1.04
CA LEU A 153 -12.82 -14.91 -1.49
C LEU A 153 -13.95 -15.77 -0.90
N SER A 154 -13.65 -16.69 0.03
CA SER A 154 -14.62 -17.65 0.56
C SER A 154 -15.82 -16.98 1.25
N ALA A 155 -15.61 -15.80 1.83
CA ALA A 155 -16.66 -14.97 2.42
C ALA A 155 -17.63 -14.38 1.37
N LEU A 156 -17.22 -14.28 0.11
CA LEU A 156 -17.99 -13.72 -0.99
C LEU A 156 -18.64 -14.84 -1.82
N VAL A 157 -19.88 -14.62 -2.21
CA VAL A 157 -20.56 -15.48 -3.17
C VAL A 157 -20.24 -14.94 -4.56
N ILE A 158 -19.43 -15.70 -5.30
CA ILE A 158 -18.92 -15.31 -6.62
C ILE A 158 -19.06 -16.53 -7.54
N ASN A 159 -19.59 -16.36 -8.75
CA ASN A 159 -19.61 -17.45 -9.73
C ASN A 159 -18.20 -17.88 -10.18
N GLU A 160 -18.12 -19.14 -10.60
CA GLU A 160 -16.89 -19.79 -11.04
C GLU A 160 -16.21 -19.07 -12.22
N ARG A 161 -17.01 -18.48 -13.13
CA ARG A 161 -16.49 -17.74 -14.28
C ARG A 161 -15.71 -16.49 -13.87
N THR A 162 -16.18 -15.80 -12.83
CA THR A 162 -15.49 -14.63 -12.26
C THR A 162 -14.21 -15.07 -11.54
N TYR A 163 -14.22 -16.18 -10.79
CA TYR A 163 -13.01 -16.76 -10.18
C TYR A 163 -11.92 -17.04 -11.22
N GLN A 164 -12.29 -17.72 -12.31
CA GLN A 164 -11.38 -18.08 -13.40
C GLN A 164 -10.76 -16.85 -14.10
N ARG A 165 -11.40 -15.68 -14.01
CA ARG A 165 -10.89 -14.42 -14.55
C ARG A 165 -10.01 -13.67 -13.55
N ILE A 166 -10.36 -13.69 -12.25
CA ILE A 166 -9.62 -12.98 -11.20
C ILE A 166 -8.24 -13.60 -11.00
N GLY A 167 -8.13 -14.93 -10.91
CA GLY A 167 -6.86 -15.60 -10.60
C GLY A 167 -5.71 -15.21 -11.55
N PRO A 168 -5.86 -15.37 -12.87
CA PRO A 168 -4.86 -14.93 -13.83
C PRO A 168 -4.59 -13.42 -13.77
N ALA A 169 -5.61 -12.61 -13.47
CA ALA A 169 -5.49 -11.15 -13.39
C ALA A 169 -4.64 -10.68 -12.20
N VAL A 170 -4.76 -11.34 -11.06
CA VAL A 170 -3.93 -11.04 -9.89
C VAL A 170 -2.49 -11.53 -10.13
N ASN A 171 -2.31 -12.71 -10.75
CA ASN A 171 -0.99 -13.26 -11.04
C ASN A 171 -0.20 -12.51 -12.11
N SER A 172 -0.87 -11.85 -13.07
CA SER A 172 -0.15 -11.02 -14.04
C SER A 172 0.49 -9.80 -13.38
N GLY A 173 -0.04 -9.37 -12.22
CA GLY A 173 0.48 -8.27 -11.43
C GLY A 173 0.42 -6.91 -12.15
N THR A 174 -0.34 -6.78 -13.25
CA THR A 174 -0.39 -5.55 -14.05
C THR A 174 -1.53 -4.64 -13.61
N SER A 175 -2.71 -4.82 -14.19
CA SER A 175 -3.87 -4.00 -13.98
C SER A 175 -5.14 -4.82 -14.14
N VAL A 176 -6.09 -4.56 -13.24
CA VAL A 176 -7.40 -5.22 -13.20
C VAL A 176 -8.47 -4.14 -13.24
N PHE A 177 -9.41 -4.31 -14.15
CA PHE A 177 -10.55 -3.41 -14.31
C PHE A 177 -11.82 -4.16 -13.92
N LEU A 178 -12.33 -3.90 -12.71
CA LEU A 178 -13.58 -4.43 -12.19
C LEU A 178 -14.72 -3.47 -12.54
N TYR A 179 -15.67 -3.92 -13.35
CA TYR A 179 -16.81 -3.09 -13.77
C TYR A 179 -18.13 -3.84 -13.63
N GLY A 180 -19.23 -3.10 -13.49
CA GLY A 180 -20.56 -3.68 -13.40
C GLY A 180 -21.48 -2.85 -12.50
N PRO A 181 -22.76 -3.24 -12.34
CA PRO A 181 -23.71 -2.47 -11.55
C PRO A 181 -23.24 -2.20 -10.10
N PRO A 182 -23.66 -1.07 -9.49
CA PRO A 182 -23.37 -0.81 -8.08
C PRO A 182 -24.01 -1.87 -7.18
N GLY A 183 -23.41 -2.12 -6.02
CA GLY A 183 -23.92 -3.07 -5.03
C GLY A 183 -23.53 -4.54 -5.25
N ASN A 184 -22.79 -4.89 -6.32
CA ASN A 184 -22.38 -6.27 -6.59
C ASN A 184 -21.00 -6.67 -6.01
N GLY A 185 -20.46 -5.89 -5.07
CA GLY A 185 -19.28 -6.31 -4.30
C GLY A 185 -17.91 -6.13 -4.97
N LYS A 186 -17.79 -5.31 -6.03
CA LYS A 186 -16.49 -4.99 -6.69
C LYS A 186 -15.40 -4.58 -5.69
N THR A 187 -15.69 -3.59 -4.84
CA THR A 187 -14.77 -3.14 -3.79
C THR A 187 -14.46 -4.25 -2.79
N SER A 188 -15.43 -5.11 -2.47
CA SER A 188 -15.22 -6.24 -1.55
C SER A 188 -14.28 -7.28 -2.15
N ILE A 189 -14.41 -7.57 -3.45
CA ILE A 189 -13.48 -8.44 -4.20
C ILE A 189 -12.08 -7.82 -4.18
N ALA A 190 -11.94 -6.54 -4.56
CA ALA A 190 -10.65 -5.85 -4.58
C ALA A 190 -9.96 -5.84 -3.21
N ARG A 191 -10.71 -5.58 -2.13
CA ARG A 191 -10.19 -5.64 -0.75
C ARG A 191 -9.79 -7.04 -0.32
N SER A 192 -10.55 -8.07 -0.72
CA SER A 192 -10.21 -9.46 -0.41
C SER A 192 -8.92 -9.89 -1.12
N ILE A 193 -8.72 -9.45 -2.37
CA ILE A 193 -7.45 -9.60 -3.09
C ILE A 193 -6.33 -8.85 -2.35
N GLY A 194 -6.59 -7.61 -1.92
CA GLY A 194 -5.67 -6.81 -1.09
C GLY A 194 -5.19 -7.56 0.14
N ASN A 195 -6.12 -8.06 0.95
CA ASN A 195 -5.84 -8.79 2.20
C ASN A 195 -4.97 -10.04 2.01
N MET A 196 -5.05 -10.68 0.85
CA MET A 196 -4.19 -11.81 0.50
C MET A 196 -2.74 -11.37 0.26
N VAL A 197 -2.52 -10.22 -0.39
CA VAL A 197 -1.19 -9.64 -0.62
C VAL A 197 -0.57 -9.08 0.66
N LEU A 198 -1.39 -8.57 1.60
CA LEU A 198 -0.96 -8.01 2.89
C LEU A 198 -0.24 -9.01 3.81
N GLN A 199 -0.32 -10.32 3.53
CA GLN A 199 0.34 -11.35 4.34
C GLN A 199 1.87 -11.33 4.19
N ASP A 200 2.38 -10.82 3.07
CA ASP A 200 3.81 -10.70 2.82
C ASP A 200 4.36 -9.38 3.36
N ALA A 201 5.60 -9.41 3.86
CA ALA A 201 6.33 -8.22 4.28
C ALA A 201 7.37 -7.81 3.22
N MET A 202 7.70 -6.52 3.20
CA MET A 202 8.77 -5.95 2.37
C MET A 202 9.47 -4.81 3.09
N TYR A 203 10.64 -4.43 2.60
CA TYR A 203 11.38 -3.26 3.09
C TYR A 203 11.22 -2.08 2.14
N ILE A 204 10.89 -0.92 2.70
CA ILE A 204 10.94 0.37 2.01
C ILE A 204 11.77 1.36 2.84
N PRO A 205 12.49 2.30 2.23
CA PRO A 205 13.17 3.34 2.99
C PRO A 205 12.15 4.33 3.56
N TYR A 206 12.49 4.97 4.68
CA TYR A 206 11.64 6.04 5.23
C TYR A 206 11.49 7.21 4.24
N ALA A 207 12.60 7.61 3.61
CA ALA A 207 12.66 8.63 2.58
C ALA A 207 13.68 8.28 1.49
N VAL A 208 13.51 8.86 0.31
CA VAL A 208 14.36 8.67 -0.87
C VAL A 208 15.10 9.97 -1.20
N TYR A 209 16.39 9.85 -1.54
CA TYR A 209 17.25 10.97 -1.90
C TYR A 209 17.38 11.08 -3.42
N ILE A 210 17.06 12.26 -3.95
CA ILE A 210 17.09 12.58 -5.38
C ILE A 210 17.77 13.93 -5.57
N ASP A 211 19.05 13.92 -5.97
CA ASP A 211 19.80 15.12 -6.38
C ASP A 211 19.73 16.29 -5.39
N GLY A 212 19.92 16.02 -4.10
CA GLY A 212 19.85 17.04 -3.04
C GLY A 212 18.47 17.22 -2.43
N GLN A 213 17.42 16.66 -3.05
CA GLN A 213 16.05 16.71 -2.57
C GLN A 213 15.68 15.44 -1.82
N VAL A 214 14.82 15.59 -0.81
CA VAL A 214 14.25 14.48 -0.06
C VAL A 214 12.83 14.24 -0.56
N VAL A 215 12.50 12.98 -0.84
CA VAL A 215 11.14 12.51 -1.09
C VAL A 215 10.73 11.61 0.05
N LYS A 216 9.77 12.03 0.87
CA LYS A 216 9.22 11.21 1.94
C LYS A 216 8.37 10.10 1.33
N LEU A 217 8.67 8.85 1.69
CA LEU A 217 8.01 7.67 1.15
C LEU A 217 7.14 6.99 2.20
N PHE A 218 7.72 6.64 3.35
CA PHE A 218 7.01 6.02 4.44
C PHE A 218 6.11 7.02 5.16
N ASP A 219 4.90 6.57 5.49
CA ASP A 219 3.97 7.26 6.36
C ASP A 219 3.04 6.23 7.03
N ASN A 220 2.49 6.58 8.18
CA ASN A 220 1.63 5.69 8.97
C ASN A 220 0.19 5.58 8.44
N VAL A 221 -0.18 6.37 7.42
CA VAL A 221 -1.53 6.35 6.83
C VAL A 221 -1.62 5.25 5.78
N ASN A 222 -0.59 5.13 4.94
CA ASN A 222 -0.52 4.24 3.80
C ASN A 222 0.26 2.95 4.09
N HIS A 223 1.12 2.95 5.12
CA HIS A 223 1.96 1.81 5.45
C HIS A 223 1.70 1.28 6.85
N GLN A 224 1.68 -0.04 6.97
CA GLN A 224 1.59 -0.76 8.24
C GLN A 224 2.91 -1.48 8.50
N LEU A 225 3.49 -1.28 9.68
CA LEU A 225 4.69 -2.01 10.09
C LEU A 225 4.41 -3.52 10.13
N ALA A 226 5.32 -4.31 9.57
CA ALA A 226 5.28 -5.76 9.74
C ALA A 226 5.83 -6.11 11.12
N ARG A 227 5.23 -7.10 11.79
CA ARG A 227 5.81 -7.65 13.02
C ARG A 227 7.20 -8.22 12.68
N GLU A 228 8.18 -7.90 13.51
CA GLU A 228 9.43 -8.63 13.49
C GLU A 228 9.12 -9.99 14.10
N GLU A 229 9.02 -11.03 13.28
CA GLU A 229 9.20 -12.37 13.79
C GLU A 229 10.66 -12.45 14.24
N ASP A 230 10.88 -12.13 15.51
CA ASP A 230 12.12 -12.41 16.21
C ASP A 230 12.39 -13.89 16.04
N THR A 231 13.32 -14.20 15.14
CA THR A 231 13.90 -15.52 15.06
C THR A 231 14.53 -15.81 16.42
N THR A 232 13.91 -16.78 17.11
CA THR A 232 14.35 -17.46 18.34
C THR A 232 14.25 -16.67 19.64
N ALA A 233 13.18 -17.00 20.39
CA ALA A 233 13.11 -16.90 21.84
C ALA A 233 14.12 -17.87 22.52
N VAL A 234 15.43 -17.67 22.32
CA VAL A 234 16.50 -18.15 23.23
C VAL A 234 17.68 -17.19 23.10
N GLY A 235 17.71 -16.14 23.91
CA GLY A 235 18.88 -15.28 24.02
C GLY A 235 18.52 -13.89 24.53
N THR A 236 18.81 -13.64 25.80
CA THR A 236 18.80 -12.29 26.39
C THR A 236 19.67 -11.35 25.56
N GLY A 237 19.03 -10.38 24.88
CA GLY A 237 19.74 -9.32 24.18
C GLY A 237 18.95 -8.69 23.04
N THR A 238 18.00 -7.82 23.38
CA THR A 238 17.26 -6.90 22.49
C THR A 238 18.15 -5.91 21.71
N LEU A 239 19.48 -6.07 21.73
CA LEU A 239 20.46 -5.19 21.09
C LEU A 239 21.25 -5.86 19.93
N LYS A 240 21.05 -7.15 19.63
CA LYS A 240 21.87 -7.88 18.63
C LYS A 240 21.30 -7.94 17.19
N SER A 241 20.03 -7.61 16.96
CA SER A 241 19.46 -7.59 15.60
C SER A 241 19.70 -6.28 14.83
N ALA A 242 19.95 -5.17 15.53
CA ALA A 242 20.12 -3.85 14.91
C ALA A 242 21.38 -3.74 14.03
N GLY A 243 22.40 -4.58 14.24
CA GLY A 243 23.65 -4.57 13.47
C GLY A 243 23.61 -5.35 12.15
N ARG A 244 22.46 -5.93 11.76
CA ARG A 244 22.38 -6.85 10.59
C ARG A 244 21.77 -6.24 9.33
N ARG A 245 21.23 -5.03 9.39
CA ARG A 245 20.58 -4.38 8.23
C ARG A 245 20.68 -2.86 8.33
N ASP A 246 20.58 -2.16 7.20
CA ASP A 246 20.49 -0.70 7.14
C ASP A 246 19.21 -0.20 7.86
N PRO A 247 19.35 0.59 8.95
CA PRO A 247 18.21 1.03 9.76
C PRO A 247 17.31 2.08 9.09
N ARG A 248 17.73 2.69 7.97
CA ARG A 248 16.90 3.62 7.18
C ARG A 248 15.69 2.93 6.53
N TRP A 249 15.69 1.60 6.49
CA TRP A 249 14.66 0.78 5.88
C TRP A 249 13.67 0.26 6.91
N VAL A 250 12.40 0.52 6.63
CA VAL A 250 11.27 0.11 7.44
C VAL A 250 10.68 -1.17 6.86
N LYS A 251 10.50 -2.19 7.70
CA LYS A 251 9.80 -3.42 7.33
C LYS A 251 8.29 -3.20 7.44
N ILE A 252 7.59 -3.27 6.32
CA ILE A 252 6.15 -3.05 6.24
C ILE A 252 5.45 -4.32 5.73
N ARG A 253 4.17 -4.46 6.02
CA ARG A 253 3.30 -5.32 5.18
C ARG A 253 3.26 -4.70 3.79
N ARG A 254 3.20 -5.52 2.74
CA ARG A 254 3.05 -5.00 1.37
C ARG A 254 1.89 -4.00 1.33
N PRO A 255 2.05 -2.84 0.69
CA PRO A 255 1.07 -1.77 0.81
C PRO A 255 -0.25 -2.12 0.10
N PHE A 256 -1.37 -1.73 0.72
CA PHE A 256 -2.69 -1.74 0.08
C PHE A 256 -3.31 -0.36 0.24
N ILE A 257 -3.15 0.47 -0.79
CA ILE A 257 -3.62 1.85 -0.79
C ILE A 257 -4.93 1.92 -1.57
N VAL A 258 -5.93 2.56 -0.98
CA VAL A 258 -7.24 2.76 -1.61
C VAL A 258 -7.44 4.26 -1.80
N THR A 259 -7.79 4.65 -3.02
CA THR A 259 -8.14 6.03 -3.36
C THR A 259 -9.52 6.06 -4.02
N GLY A 260 -10.31 7.09 -3.72
CA GLY A 260 -11.65 7.29 -4.24
C GLY A 260 -11.80 8.62 -4.96
N GLY A 261 -12.75 9.44 -4.52
CA GLY A 261 -13.06 10.75 -5.10
C GLY A 261 -11.98 11.82 -4.84
N GLU A 262 -11.12 11.61 -3.85
CA GLU A 262 -10.02 12.51 -3.49
C GLU A 262 -8.81 12.47 -4.43
N LEU A 263 -8.78 11.54 -5.39
CA LEU A 263 -7.68 11.42 -6.34
C LEU A 263 -7.67 12.60 -7.32
N ASN A 264 -6.59 13.38 -7.31
CA ASN A 264 -6.32 14.48 -8.25
C ASN A 264 -5.05 14.19 -9.09
N MET A 265 -4.82 14.91 -10.20
CA MET A 265 -3.67 14.63 -11.08
C MET A 265 -2.34 14.85 -10.37
N GLU A 266 -2.29 15.85 -9.49
CA GLU A 266 -1.09 16.21 -8.72
C GLU A 266 -0.66 15.07 -7.78
N SER A 267 -1.60 14.30 -7.24
CA SER A 267 -1.32 13.14 -6.38
C SER A 267 -0.62 11.98 -7.10
N LEU A 268 -0.56 12.02 -8.44
CA LEU A 268 0.16 11.07 -9.28
C LEU A 268 1.60 11.51 -9.59
N ASP A 269 2.00 12.71 -9.16
CA ASP A 269 3.35 13.23 -9.34
C ASP A 269 3.98 13.58 -7.98
N LEU A 270 5.27 13.94 -7.97
CA LEU A 270 5.95 14.35 -6.73
C LEU A 270 5.38 15.68 -6.23
N VAL A 271 4.74 15.65 -5.07
CA VAL A 271 4.13 16.85 -4.48
C VAL A 271 5.17 17.55 -3.62
N PHE A 272 5.60 18.75 -4.01
CA PHE A 272 6.53 19.54 -3.21
C PHE A 272 5.79 20.42 -2.22
N ASP A 273 6.18 20.36 -0.95
CA ASP A 273 5.70 21.26 0.09
C ASP A 273 6.57 22.53 0.11
N ASP A 274 6.01 23.68 -0.25
CA ASP A 274 6.73 24.96 -0.28
C ASP A 274 7.14 25.49 1.11
N THR A 275 6.46 25.04 2.17
CA THR A 275 6.79 25.40 3.55
C THR A 275 7.96 24.54 4.04
N ASN A 276 7.81 23.23 3.91
CA ASN A 276 8.78 22.26 4.43
C ASN A 276 9.96 22.02 3.48
N LYS A 277 9.82 22.36 2.20
CA LYS A 277 10.84 22.27 1.15
C LYS A 277 11.40 20.84 0.99
N TYR A 278 10.49 19.88 0.92
CA TYR A 278 10.76 18.51 0.49
C TYR A 278 9.53 17.96 -0.24
N TYR A 279 9.68 16.81 -0.90
CA TYR A 279 8.61 16.18 -1.66
C TYR A 279 7.92 15.07 -0.87
N GLU A 280 6.65 14.86 -1.15
CA GLU A 280 5.91 13.65 -0.81
C GLU A 280 5.86 12.71 -2.03
N ALA A 281 6.05 11.42 -1.80
CA ALA A 281 5.91 10.41 -2.84
C ALA A 281 4.45 10.25 -3.29
N PRO A 282 4.18 10.06 -4.60
CA PRO A 282 2.83 9.82 -5.09
C PRO A 282 2.32 8.42 -4.71
N PHE A 283 1.00 8.21 -4.81
CA PHE A 283 0.35 6.98 -4.34
C PHE A 283 0.89 5.72 -4.98
N GLN A 284 1.19 5.72 -6.28
CA GLN A 284 1.75 4.55 -6.96
C GLN A 284 3.16 4.20 -6.47
N MET A 285 3.95 5.19 -6.07
CA MET A 285 5.28 4.97 -5.50
C MET A 285 5.16 4.42 -4.08
N LYS A 286 4.22 4.94 -3.27
CA LYS A 286 3.89 4.40 -1.93
C LYS A 286 3.31 2.98 -2.01
N ALA A 287 2.55 2.66 -3.06
CA ALA A 287 1.95 1.35 -3.29
C ALA A 287 2.90 0.33 -3.95
N ASN A 288 4.17 0.69 -4.22
CA ASN A 288 5.11 -0.22 -4.87
C ASN A 288 5.29 -1.53 -4.09
N GLY A 289 5.32 -2.64 -4.82
CA GLY A 289 5.33 -3.98 -4.25
C GLY A 289 3.96 -4.45 -3.77
N GLY A 290 2.92 -3.64 -3.81
CA GLY A 290 1.58 -3.97 -3.32
C GLY A 290 0.48 -3.66 -4.33
N ILE A 291 -0.65 -3.17 -3.82
CA ILE A 291 -1.85 -2.86 -4.59
C ILE A 291 -2.25 -1.40 -4.42
N LEU A 292 -2.64 -0.77 -5.53
CA LEU A 292 -3.33 0.51 -5.56
C LEU A 292 -4.75 0.30 -6.11
N LEU A 293 -5.75 0.46 -5.26
CA LEU A 293 -7.16 0.38 -5.63
C LEU A 293 -7.72 1.78 -5.86
N ILE A 294 -8.19 2.05 -7.07
CA ILE A 294 -8.96 3.24 -7.41
C ILE A 294 -10.43 2.84 -7.45
N ASP A 295 -11.18 3.22 -6.41
CA ASP A 295 -12.61 2.93 -6.30
C ASP A 295 -13.46 4.04 -6.93
N ASP A 296 -14.68 3.69 -7.33
CA ASP A 296 -15.60 4.56 -8.06
C ASP A 296 -14.96 5.32 -9.23
N PHE A 297 -14.09 4.64 -9.98
CA PHE A 297 -13.40 5.19 -11.14
C PHE A 297 -14.40 5.71 -12.19
N GLY A 298 -14.23 6.95 -12.62
CA GLY A 298 -15.22 7.67 -13.44
C GLY A 298 -16.06 8.70 -12.69
N ARG A 299 -15.94 8.78 -11.36
CA ARG A 299 -16.64 9.76 -10.52
C ARG A 299 -15.70 10.72 -9.79
N GLN A 300 -14.40 10.67 -10.12
CA GLN A 300 -13.40 11.61 -9.64
C GLN A 300 -13.54 12.98 -10.29
N GLN A 301 -12.92 13.99 -9.69
CA GLN A 301 -12.77 15.31 -10.32
C GLN A 301 -11.94 15.24 -11.61
N ILE A 302 -10.95 14.32 -11.65
CA ILE A 302 -10.16 14.08 -12.85
C ILE A 302 -10.97 13.28 -13.86
N ARG A 303 -10.85 13.64 -15.14
CA ARG A 303 -11.37 12.80 -16.22
C ARG A 303 -10.59 11.48 -16.26
N PRO A 304 -11.27 10.32 -16.29
CA PRO A 304 -10.64 9.00 -16.41
C PRO A 304 -9.55 8.92 -17.47
N ARG A 305 -9.78 9.55 -18.62
CA ARG A 305 -8.83 9.61 -19.74
C ARG A 305 -7.49 10.20 -19.35
N ASP A 306 -7.45 11.25 -18.52
CA ASP A 306 -6.22 11.97 -18.19
C ASP A 306 -5.33 11.13 -17.26
N LEU A 307 -5.94 10.52 -16.25
CA LEU A 307 -5.26 9.56 -15.36
C LEU A 307 -4.70 8.38 -16.16
N LEU A 308 -5.52 7.83 -17.04
CA LEU A 308 -5.15 6.69 -17.84
C LEU A 308 -4.03 7.02 -18.83
N ASN A 309 -4.07 8.20 -19.48
CA ASN A 309 -2.99 8.71 -20.32
C ASN A 309 -1.66 8.85 -19.55
N ARG A 310 -1.70 9.36 -18.31
CA ARG A 310 -0.53 9.48 -17.44
C ARG A 310 0.12 8.14 -17.11
N TRP A 311 -0.67 7.06 -17.13
CA TRP A 311 -0.22 5.71 -16.79
C TRP A 311 -0.12 4.73 -17.97
N ILE A 312 -0.27 5.18 -19.21
CA ILE A 312 0.00 4.35 -20.40
C ILE A 312 1.38 3.72 -20.30
N VAL A 313 2.41 4.56 -20.17
CA VAL A 313 3.82 4.13 -20.14
C VAL A 313 4.14 3.31 -18.88
N PRO A 314 3.75 3.75 -17.65
CA PRO A 314 3.94 2.95 -16.44
C PRO A 314 3.33 1.54 -16.49
N LEU A 315 2.10 1.41 -17.02
CA LEU A 315 1.41 0.12 -17.12
C LEU A 315 2.03 -0.81 -18.17
N GLU A 316 2.58 -0.26 -19.26
CA GLU A 316 3.22 -1.02 -20.33
C GLU A 316 4.67 -1.41 -20.00
N ASN A 317 5.48 -0.42 -19.62
CA ASN A 317 6.94 -0.57 -19.46
C ASN A 317 7.37 -0.88 -18.03
N ARG A 318 6.44 -0.84 -17.06
CA ARG A 318 6.73 -1.03 -15.63
C ARG A 318 7.70 0.00 -15.05
N ILE A 319 7.74 1.19 -15.63
CA ILE A 319 8.56 2.32 -15.20
C ILE A 319 7.70 3.58 -15.20
N ASP A 320 7.70 4.28 -14.08
CA ASP A 320 7.10 5.60 -13.93
C ASP A 320 8.15 6.69 -13.99
N TYR A 321 7.80 7.80 -14.65
CA TYR A 321 8.66 8.95 -14.82
C TYR A 321 8.12 10.09 -13.96
N LEU A 322 8.79 10.37 -12.86
CA LEU A 322 8.44 11.48 -11.97
C LEU A 322 9.33 12.69 -12.27
N THR A 323 8.78 13.88 -12.13
CA THR A 323 9.49 15.14 -12.41
C THR A 323 9.59 15.98 -11.15
N LEU A 324 10.81 16.43 -10.81
CA LEU A 324 11.04 17.40 -9.73
C LEU A 324 10.66 18.82 -10.18
N LYS A 325 10.43 19.75 -9.25
CA LYS A 325 10.26 21.19 -9.57
C LYS A 325 11.44 21.79 -10.35
N THR A 326 12.63 21.18 -10.28
CA THR A 326 13.80 21.56 -11.09
C THR A 326 13.68 21.17 -12.56
N GLY A 327 12.61 20.47 -12.96
CA GLY A 327 12.41 19.92 -14.30
C GLY A 327 13.12 18.59 -14.55
N ARG A 328 13.93 18.11 -13.59
CA ARG A 328 14.62 16.83 -13.72
C ARG A 328 13.65 15.66 -13.63
N LYS A 329 13.76 14.75 -14.59
CA LYS A 329 13.00 13.50 -14.64
C LYS A 329 13.79 12.36 -14.01
N VAL A 330 13.08 11.51 -13.29
CA VAL A 330 13.64 10.31 -12.66
C VAL A 330 12.75 9.10 -12.93
N GLU A 331 13.40 7.95 -13.08
CA GLU A 331 12.73 6.67 -13.29
C GLU A 331 12.48 5.98 -11.95
N ILE A 332 11.26 5.48 -11.78
CA ILE A 332 10.81 4.72 -10.62
C ILE A 332 10.21 3.40 -11.13
N PRO A 333 10.63 2.23 -10.60
CA PRO A 333 9.96 0.98 -10.91
C PRO A 333 8.47 1.06 -10.56
N PHE A 334 7.61 0.62 -11.47
CA PHE A 334 6.16 0.58 -11.29
C PHE A 334 5.73 -0.86 -10.97
N ASP A 335 6.07 -1.32 -9.77
CA ASP A 335 5.81 -2.68 -9.27
C ASP A 335 4.50 -2.75 -8.46
N VAL A 336 3.46 -2.10 -8.96
CA VAL A 336 2.15 -2.02 -8.32
C VAL A 336 1.10 -2.76 -9.16
N LEU A 337 0.22 -3.50 -8.48
CA LEU A 337 -1.00 -4.03 -9.08
C LEU A 337 -2.09 -2.96 -8.97
N VAL A 338 -2.47 -2.35 -10.09
CA VAL A 338 -3.51 -1.31 -10.11
C VAL A 338 -4.87 -1.95 -10.33
N ILE A 339 -5.80 -1.73 -9.41
CA ILE A 339 -7.18 -2.20 -9.52
C ILE A 339 -8.10 -0.99 -9.71
N PHE A 340 -8.79 -0.92 -10.84
CA PHE A 340 -9.85 0.06 -11.07
C PHE A 340 -11.20 -0.58 -10.78
N SER A 341 -12.02 0.04 -9.95
CA SER A 341 -13.39 -0.38 -9.66
C SER A 341 -14.34 0.70 -10.16
N THR A 342 -15.31 0.36 -11.00
CA THR A 342 -16.26 1.33 -11.57
C THR A 342 -17.67 0.77 -11.74
N ASN A 343 -18.65 1.67 -11.64
CA ASN A 343 -20.04 1.38 -11.98
C ASN A 343 -20.38 1.64 -13.45
N LEU A 344 -19.46 2.26 -14.20
CA LEU A 344 -19.63 2.61 -15.61
C LEU A 344 -19.04 1.50 -16.50
N PRO A 345 -19.64 1.20 -17.66
CA PRO A 345 -19.06 0.26 -18.58
C PRO A 345 -17.75 0.85 -19.17
N PRO A 346 -16.73 0.04 -19.48
CA PRO A 346 -15.41 0.54 -19.87
C PRO A 346 -15.41 1.46 -21.09
N ARG A 347 -16.33 1.25 -22.03
CA ARG A 347 -16.49 2.06 -23.25
C ARG A 347 -16.94 3.50 -23.00
N ASP A 348 -17.57 3.78 -21.85
CA ASP A 348 -18.05 5.11 -21.49
C ASP A 348 -16.94 5.92 -20.78
N LEU A 349 -15.84 5.26 -20.40
CA LEU A 349 -14.74 5.88 -19.67
C LEU A 349 -13.59 6.29 -20.60
N VAL A 350 -13.28 5.47 -21.62
CA VAL A 350 -12.13 5.64 -22.51
C VAL A 350 -12.33 4.96 -23.86
N ASP A 351 -11.49 5.36 -24.82
CA ASP A 351 -11.47 4.80 -26.17
C ASP A 351 -10.93 3.35 -26.24
N GLU A 352 -11.17 2.71 -27.39
CA GLU A 352 -10.76 1.33 -27.62
C GLU A 352 -9.23 1.15 -27.57
N ALA A 353 -8.47 2.16 -28.00
CA ALA A 353 -7.01 2.13 -27.99
C ALA A 353 -6.47 2.04 -26.56
N PHE A 354 -7.09 2.71 -25.59
CA PHE A 354 -6.73 2.57 -24.19
C PHE A 354 -7.23 1.25 -23.59
N LEU A 355 -8.45 0.83 -23.91
CA LEU A 355 -8.97 -0.45 -23.42
C LEU A 355 -8.05 -1.62 -23.78
N ARG A 356 -7.35 -1.59 -24.92
CA ARG A 356 -6.35 -2.62 -25.30
C ARG A 356 -5.19 -2.75 -24.31
N ARG A 357 -4.87 -1.69 -23.56
CA ARG A 357 -3.75 -1.65 -22.58
C ARG A 357 -4.14 -2.17 -21.21
N LEU A 358 -5.43 -2.10 -20.87
CA LEU A 358 -5.98 -2.76 -19.68
C LEU A 358 -6.13 -4.26 -19.93
N ARG A 359 -5.18 -5.05 -19.44
CA ARG A 359 -5.11 -6.50 -19.73
C ARG A 359 -6.34 -7.25 -19.25
N HIS A 360 -6.76 -7.04 -18.01
CA HIS A 360 -7.84 -7.81 -17.39
C HIS A 360 -9.06 -6.93 -17.14
N LYS A 361 -10.16 -7.25 -17.84
CA LYS A 361 -11.47 -6.61 -17.65
C LYS A 361 -12.44 -7.66 -17.13
N ILE A 362 -12.92 -7.47 -15.91
CA ILE A 362 -13.74 -8.44 -15.22
C ILE A 362 -15.07 -7.78 -14.90
N GLU A 363 -16.11 -8.29 -15.56
CA GLU A 363 -17.48 -7.89 -15.29
C GLU A 363 -17.99 -8.57 -14.02
N ILE A 364 -18.45 -7.77 -13.07
CA ILE A 364 -19.14 -8.22 -11.85
C ILE A 364 -20.63 -7.91 -12.04
N GLY A 365 -21.32 -8.89 -12.63
CA GLY A 365 -22.74 -8.83 -12.93
C GLY A 365 -23.63 -9.02 -11.70
N ASP A 366 -24.94 -9.05 -11.97
CA ASP A 366 -25.96 -9.33 -10.97
C ASP A 366 -25.91 -10.81 -10.56
N PRO A 367 -26.18 -11.14 -9.28
CA PRO A 367 -26.22 -12.52 -8.85
C PRO A 367 -27.41 -13.25 -9.48
N SER A 368 -27.22 -14.53 -9.78
CA SER A 368 -28.31 -15.47 -10.05
C SER A 368 -29.19 -15.66 -8.81
N TYR A 369 -30.37 -16.27 -8.97
CA TYR A 369 -31.26 -16.56 -7.84
C TYR A 369 -30.60 -17.46 -6.79
N ASP A 370 -29.81 -18.44 -7.21
CA ASP A 370 -29.10 -19.35 -6.29
C ASP A 370 -27.98 -18.61 -5.54
N GLU A 371 -27.20 -17.78 -6.22
CA GLU A 371 -26.21 -16.91 -5.57
C GLU A 371 -26.88 -15.93 -4.61
N PHE A 372 -27.98 -15.30 -5.02
CA PHE A 372 -28.73 -14.36 -4.20
C PHE A 372 -29.27 -15.02 -2.93
N ARG A 373 -29.80 -16.25 -3.03
CA ARG A 373 -30.23 -17.06 -1.89
C ARG A 373 -29.09 -17.35 -0.93
N GLU A 374 -27.93 -17.75 -1.45
CA GLU A 374 -26.75 -18.02 -0.62
C GLU A 374 -26.24 -16.76 0.09
N ILE A 375 -26.20 -15.62 -0.61
CA ILE A 375 -25.86 -14.32 -0.01
C ILE A 375 -26.84 -14.00 1.13
N PHE A 376 -28.14 -14.16 0.89
CA PHE A 376 -29.17 -13.87 1.88
C PHE A 376 -29.03 -14.72 3.14
N LYS A 377 -28.81 -16.03 2.98
CA LYS A 377 -28.57 -16.95 4.11
C LYS A 377 -27.39 -16.51 4.98
N ARG A 378 -26.25 -16.21 4.34
CA ARG A 378 -25.04 -15.77 5.05
C ARG A 378 -25.26 -14.46 5.79
N ILE A 379 -25.85 -13.47 5.12
CA ILE A 379 -26.09 -12.15 5.70
C ILE A 379 -27.10 -12.22 6.85
N ALA A 380 -28.21 -12.94 6.68
CA ALA A 380 -29.21 -13.13 7.72
C ALA A 380 -28.59 -13.78 8.96
N SER A 381 -27.75 -14.81 8.78
CA SER A 381 -27.00 -15.44 9.86
C SER A 381 -26.05 -14.48 10.57
N ILE A 382 -25.25 -13.69 9.82
CA ILE A 382 -24.32 -12.71 10.40
C ILE A 382 -25.07 -11.62 11.19
N LYS A 383 -26.23 -11.20 10.72
CA LYS A 383 -27.03 -10.12 11.31
C LYS A 383 -28.02 -10.57 12.38
N GLY A 384 -28.17 -11.88 12.59
CA GLY A 384 -29.13 -12.44 13.54
C GLY A 384 -30.59 -12.34 13.08
N VAL A 385 -30.84 -12.26 11.77
CA VAL A 385 -32.20 -12.34 11.21
C VAL A 385 -32.55 -13.81 10.95
N ILE A 386 -33.70 -14.28 11.43
CA ILE A 386 -34.14 -15.67 11.22
C ILE A 386 -34.54 -15.86 9.76
N TYR A 387 -33.69 -16.56 9.02
CA TYR A 387 -33.88 -16.86 7.61
C TYR A 387 -35.00 -17.88 7.37
N SER A 388 -35.81 -17.67 6.33
CA SER A 388 -36.80 -18.63 5.85
C SER A 388 -36.79 -18.70 4.33
N ASP A 389 -36.72 -19.92 3.76
CA ASP A 389 -36.81 -20.13 2.32
C ASP A 389 -38.18 -19.69 1.76
N GLN A 390 -39.25 -19.84 2.54
CA GLN A 390 -40.57 -19.35 2.17
C GLN A 390 -40.63 -17.81 2.18
N GLY A 391 -39.98 -17.18 3.16
CA GLY A 391 -39.85 -15.72 3.23
C GLY A 391 -39.06 -15.17 2.04
N LEU A 392 -37.92 -15.78 1.71
CA LEU A 392 -37.14 -15.38 0.53
C LEU A 392 -37.93 -15.57 -0.77
N ALA A 393 -38.63 -16.70 -0.94
CA ALA A 393 -39.45 -16.93 -2.12
C ALA A 393 -40.55 -15.87 -2.28
N TYR A 394 -41.19 -15.48 -1.17
CA TYR A 394 -42.16 -14.38 -1.16
C TYR A 394 -41.53 -13.05 -1.58
N LEU A 395 -40.40 -12.68 -0.97
CA LEU A 395 -39.64 -11.47 -1.34
C LEU A 395 -39.31 -11.45 -2.84
N LEU A 396 -38.76 -12.54 -3.37
CA LEU A 396 -38.37 -12.64 -4.78
C LEU A 396 -39.58 -12.51 -5.71
N GLN A 397 -40.71 -13.15 -5.39
CA GLN A 397 -41.90 -13.09 -6.23
C GLN A 397 -42.54 -11.70 -6.23
N GLU A 398 -42.81 -11.14 -5.05
CA GLU A 398 -43.57 -9.90 -4.90
C GLU A 398 -42.74 -8.64 -5.21
N TRP A 399 -41.49 -8.60 -4.76
CA TRP A 399 -40.69 -7.38 -4.80
C TRP A 399 -39.68 -7.32 -5.95
N TYR A 400 -39.35 -8.47 -6.55
CA TYR A 400 -38.43 -8.55 -7.68
C TYR A 400 -39.12 -8.93 -8.98
N ILE A 401 -39.72 -10.12 -9.07
CA ILE A 401 -40.26 -10.66 -10.33
C ILE A 401 -41.44 -9.82 -10.81
N LYS A 402 -42.48 -9.62 -9.98
CA LYS A 402 -43.67 -8.83 -10.36
C LYS A 402 -43.34 -7.39 -10.72
N ARG A 403 -42.31 -6.82 -10.10
CA ARG A 403 -41.92 -5.42 -10.26
C ARG A 403 -40.73 -5.21 -11.22
N GLY A 404 -40.25 -6.28 -11.88
CA GLY A 404 -39.16 -6.21 -12.85
C GLY A 404 -37.82 -5.72 -12.29
N ARG A 405 -37.56 -5.90 -10.98
CA ARG A 405 -36.33 -5.41 -10.34
C ARG A 405 -35.18 -6.39 -10.52
N LYS A 406 -33.99 -5.85 -10.79
CA LYS A 406 -32.76 -6.64 -10.88
C LYS A 406 -32.25 -6.99 -9.48
N LEU A 407 -31.67 -8.19 -9.35
CA LEU A 407 -31.00 -8.61 -8.13
C LEU A 407 -29.67 -7.85 -7.98
N ARG A 408 -29.31 -7.44 -6.76
CA ARG A 408 -27.98 -6.93 -6.42
C ARG A 408 -27.45 -7.67 -5.20
N ALA A 409 -26.14 -7.91 -5.16
CA ALA A 409 -25.52 -8.60 -4.03
C ALA A 409 -25.62 -7.79 -2.71
N SER A 410 -25.86 -6.48 -2.77
CA SER A 410 -26.05 -5.61 -1.61
C SER A 410 -27.46 -5.72 -1.01
N HIS A 411 -28.49 -5.99 -1.81
CA HIS A 411 -29.87 -5.95 -1.33
C HIS A 411 -30.13 -6.83 -0.11
N PRO A 412 -29.59 -8.06 0.03
CA PRO A 412 -29.78 -8.85 1.24
C PRO A 412 -29.28 -8.16 2.51
N ARG A 413 -28.15 -7.44 2.43
CA ARG A 413 -27.61 -6.67 3.55
C ARG A 413 -28.55 -5.54 3.95
N ASP A 414 -28.97 -4.76 2.97
CA ASP A 414 -29.77 -3.56 3.18
C ASP A 414 -31.19 -3.94 3.65
N LEU A 415 -31.79 -4.98 3.06
CA LEU A 415 -33.09 -5.50 3.50
C LEU A 415 -33.03 -6.10 4.91
N CYS A 416 -31.95 -6.79 5.27
CA CYS A 416 -31.78 -7.26 6.65
C CYS A 416 -31.59 -6.10 7.63
N ASP A 417 -30.92 -5.00 7.24
CA ASP A 417 -30.85 -3.79 8.08
C ASP A 417 -32.25 -3.21 8.32
N GLN A 418 -33.06 -3.08 7.27
CA GLN A 418 -34.43 -2.62 7.40
C GLN A 418 -35.28 -3.52 8.31
N ILE A 419 -35.18 -4.85 8.14
CA ILE A 419 -35.88 -5.81 9.01
C ILE A 419 -35.45 -5.60 10.47
N LEU A 420 -34.15 -5.44 10.75
CA LEU A 420 -33.65 -5.22 12.10
C LEU A 420 -34.17 -3.92 12.70
N ASP A 421 -34.14 -2.82 11.96
CA ASP A 421 -34.58 -1.51 12.44
C ASP A 421 -36.09 -1.50 12.74
N ILE A 422 -36.89 -2.09 11.85
CA ILE A 422 -38.34 -2.25 12.05
C ILE A 422 -38.63 -3.16 13.26
N SER A 423 -37.91 -4.28 13.37
CA SER A 423 -38.12 -5.24 14.47
C SER A 423 -37.78 -4.63 15.83
N ARG A 424 -36.69 -3.86 15.92
CA ARG A 424 -36.32 -3.11 17.12
C ARG A 424 -37.37 -2.08 17.50
N TYR A 425 -37.89 -1.34 16.51
CA TYR A 425 -38.92 -0.33 16.76
C TYR A 425 -40.23 -0.96 17.27
N LEU A 426 -40.64 -2.09 16.71
CA LEU A 426 -41.88 -2.79 17.07
C LEU A 426 -41.72 -3.69 18.31
N GLY A 427 -40.49 -3.92 18.78
CA GLY A 427 -40.22 -4.84 19.89
C GLY A 427 -40.49 -6.31 19.55
N VAL A 428 -40.30 -6.70 18.29
CA VAL A 428 -40.52 -8.08 17.80
C VAL A 428 -39.21 -8.75 17.40
N GLU A 429 -39.23 -10.08 17.26
CA GLU A 429 -38.06 -10.82 16.77
C GLU A 429 -37.78 -10.53 15.28
N PRO A 430 -36.51 -10.39 14.90
CA PRO A 430 -36.13 -10.13 13.51
C PRO A 430 -36.22 -11.42 12.67
N VAL A 431 -37.37 -11.62 12.03
CA VAL A 431 -37.66 -12.81 11.23
C VAL A 431 -38.04 -12.44 9.79
N MET A 432 -37.77 -13.34 8.83
CA MET A 432 -38.23 -13.19 7.45
C MET A 432 -39.74 -13.52 7.29
N SER A 433 -40.60 -12.81 8.04
CA SER A 433 -42.05 -12.88 7.87
C SER A 433 -42.51 -11.99 6.70
N LYS A 434 -43.67 -12.29 6.12
CA LYS A 434 -44.24 -11.47 5.02
C LYS A 434 -44.40 -10.00 5.43
N GLU A 435 -44.91 -9.75 6.63
CA GLU A 435 -45.13 -8.41 7.16
C GLU A 435 -43.82 -7.60 7.28
N LEU A 436 -42.78 -8.19 7.87
CA LEU A 436 -41.50 -7.51 8.03
C LEU A 436 -40.79 -7.32 6.68
N ILE A 437 -40.92 -8.29 5.77
CA ILE A 437 -40.40 -8.19 4.40
C ILE A 437 -41.07 -7.03 3.66
N ASP A 438 -42.40 -6.93 3.70
CA ASP A 438 -43.13 -5.89 3.00
C ASP A 438 -42.76 -4.51 3.53
N ARG A 439 -42.75 -4.31 4.85
CA ARG A 439 -42.32 -3.04 5.46
C ARG A 439 -40.87 -2.69 5.12
N ALA A 440 -39.96 -3.66 5.16
CA ALA A 440 -38.55 -3.45 4.82
C ALA A 440 -38.36 -3.11 3.33
N ALA A 441 -39.07 -3.80 2.45
CA ALA A 441 -38.98 -3.61 1.02
C ALA A 441 -39.67 -2.31 0.57
N GLU A 442 -40.79 -1.92 1.16
CA GLU A 442 -41.44 -0.62 0.97
C GLU A 442 -40.51 0.54 1.37
N SER A 443 -39.83 0.42 2.51
CA SER A 443 -38.90 1.46 2.97
C SER A 443 -37.64 1.55 2.12
N TYR A 444 -37.15 0.41 1.60
CA TYR A 444 -35.90 0.37 0.85
C TYR A 444 -36.08 0.70 -0.63
N PHE A 445 -37.06 0.08 -1.29
CA PHE A 445 -37.32 0.28 -2.71
C PHE A 445 -38.23 1.49 -2.91
N VAL A 446 -37.61 2.68 -2.89
CA VAL A 446 -38.28 3.92 -3.30
C VAL A 446 -38.47 3.90 -4.82
N ASP A 447 -39.69 4.12 -5.28
CA ASP A 447 -39.95 4.36 -6.70
C ASP A 447 -39.55 5.82 -6.99
N ILE A 448 -38.41 6.00 -7.69
CA ILE A 448 -37.89 7.30 -8.14
C ILE A 448 -38.28 7.54 -9.59
#